data_AF-A0A7C3H0Q6-F1
#
_entry.id   AF-A0A7C3H0Q6-F1
#
_cell.length_a   1.000
_cell.length_b   1.000
_cell.length_c   1.000
_cell.angle_alpha   90.00
_cell.angle_beta   90.00
_cell.angle_gamma   90.00
#
_symmetry.space_group_name_H-M   'P 1'
#
loop_
_entity.id
_entity.type
_entity.pdbx_description
1 polymer ?
#
loop_
_entity_poly.entity_id
_entity_poly.type
_entity_poly.pdbx_seq_one_letter_code
_entity_poly.pdbx_strand_id
1 'polypeptide(L)'
;MRGLIRPISLIILFILTMGVLAACGVIGSGIQYGDDISKPFPKEAAGFVVCSEACSDQGQCGFTTSNDAEVSVVLVNPGRPVTRDHGAFVQANSAVTILDSREMQMTRQASGEKFPMNFYLIRYAPPSGTQVDGWVHGACVANRALK
;
A
#
# COMPACT_ATOMS: atom_id res chain seq x y z
N MET A 1 -53.90 40.21 -1.00
CA MET A 1 -52.85 39.65 -0.13
C MET A 1 -52.54 38.21 -0.53
N ARG A 2 -51.61 37.97 -1.46
CA ARG A 2 -50.95 36.65 -1.65
C ARG A 2 -49.54 36.90 -2.15
N GLY A 3 -48.57 36.45 -1.35
CA GLY A 3 -47.15 36.72 -1.49
C GLY A 3 -46.55 35.99 -2.68
N LEU A 4 -45.79 36.74 -3.47
CA LEU A 4 -44.94 36.25 -4.54
C LEU A 4 -43.63 35.75 -3.92
N ILE A 5 -43.62 34.51 -3.44
CA ILE A 5 -42.39 33.87 -2.94
C ILE A 5 -41.55 33.48 -4.16
N ARG A 6 -40.46 34.22 -4.38
CA ARG A 6 -39.52 34.07 -5.48
C ARG A 6 -38.82 32.68 -5.42
N PRO A 7 -38.82 31.87 -6.49
CA PRO A 7 -38.14 30.57 -6.54
C PRO A 7 -36.61 30.67 -6.69
N ILE A 8 -36.04 31.88 -6.73
CA ILE A 8 -34.64 32.12 -7.06
C ILE A 8 -33.69 31.74 -5.89
N SER A 9 -34.18 31.76 -4.65
CA SER A 9 -33.34 31.48 -3.48
C SER A 9 -32.97 30.00 -3.28
N LEU A 10 -33.71 29.05 -3.87
CA LEU A 10 -33.40 27.61 -3.70
C LEU A 10 -32.29 27.14 -4.64
N ILE A 11 -32.17 27.74 -5.83
CA ILE A 11 -31.20 27.32 -6.85
C ILE A 11 -29.78 27.74 -6.46
N ILE A 12 -29.63 28.93 -5.84
CA ILE A 12 -28.31 29.42 -5.40
C ILE A 12 -27.77 28.58 -4.24
N LEU A 13 -28.64 28.09 -3.34
CA LEU A 13 -28.22 27.22 -2.23
C LEU A 13 -27.79 25.82 -2.73
N PHE A 14 -28.41 25.31 -3.80
CA PHE A 14 -28.05 24.01 -4.37
C PHE A 14 -26.73 24.03 -5.17
N ILE A 15 -26.41 25.16 -5.81
CA ILE A 15 -25.12 25.35 -6.49
C ILE A 15 -23.98 25.53 -5.46
N LEU A 16 -24.25 26.16 -4.31
CA LEU A 16 -23.24 26.32 -3.26
C LEU A 16 -22.90 25.00 -2.54
N THR A 17 -23.83 24.06 -2.41
CA THR A 17 -23.56 22.76 -1.75
C THR A 17 -22.85 21.75 -2.64
N MET A 18 -23.00 21.82 -3.97
CA MET A 18 -22.23 20.96 -4.89
C MET A 18 -20.78 21.41 -5.10
N GLY A 19 -20.40 22.63 -4.69
CA GLY A 19 -19.04 23.15 -4.85
C GLY A 19 -18.03 22.71 -3.77
N VAL A 20 -18.47 22.06 -2.70
CA VAL A 20 -17.60 21.75 -1.52
C VAL A 20 -17.15 20.29 -1.46
N LEU A 21 -17.63 19.41 -2.36
CA LEU A 21 -17.25 17.99 -2.38
C LEU A 21 -16.00 17.66 -3.22
N ALA A 22 -15.33 18.66 -3.81
CA ALA A 22 -14.13 18.46 -4.63
C ALA A 22 -12.81 18.83 -3.93
N ALA A 23 -12.79 18.96 -2.61
CA ALA A 23 -11.60 19.39 -1.85
C ALA A 23 -11.07 18.38 -0.82
N CYS A 24 -11.52 17.11 -0.88
CA CYS A 24 -10.77 15.99 -0.33
C CYS A 24 -10.15 15.19 -1.49
N GLY A 25 -9.47 15.89 -2.39
CA GLY A 25 -8.48 15.26 -3.26
C GLY A 25 -7.38 14.73 -2.36
N VAL A 26 -7.50 13.46 -1.98
CA VAL A 26 -6.41 12.67 -1.42
C VAL A 26 -5.20 12.92 -2.31
N ILE A 27 -4.27 13.74 -1.84
CA ILE A 27 -2.93 13.86 -2.41
C ILE A 27 -2.27 12.52 -2.09
N GLY A 28 -2.64 11.51 -2.87
CA GLY A 28 -1.97 10.24 -2.91
C GLY A 28 -0.61 10.50 -3.52
N SER A 29 0.33 10.94 -2.68
CA SER A 29 1.75 10.77 -2.92
C SER A 29 1.96 9.29 -3.04
N GLY A 30 1.97 8.75 -4.24
CA GLY A 30 2.22 7.34 -4.35
C GLY A 30 2.93 7.02 -5.64
N ILE A 31 3.76 6.03 -5.46
CA ILE A 31 4.98 5.95 -6.20
C ILE A 31 4.69 5.02 -7.37
N GLN A 32 4.82 5.57 -8.56
CA GLN A 32 4.59 4.85 -9.79
C GLN A 32 5.86 4.03 -10.07
N TYR A 33 5.66 2.75 -10.33
CA TYR A 33 6.58 1.72 -10.83
C TYR A 33 7.93 2.21 -11.39
N GLY A 34 9.00 1.45 -11.13
CA GLY A 34 10.37 1.80 -11.49
C GLY A 34 11.06 0.84 -12.45
N ASP A 35 12.26 1.23 -12.92
CA ASP A 35 13.14 0.36 -13.70
C ASP A 35 13.86 -0.63 -12.78
N ASP A 36 14.00 -1.89 -13.18
CA ASP A 36 14.76 -2.89 -12.43
C ASP A 36 16.27 -2.63 -12.60
N ILE A 37 16.96 -2.33 -11.49
CA ILE A 37 18.40 -2.05 -11.43
C ILE A 37 19.14 -3.08 -10.57
N SER A 38 18.50 -4.22 -10.29
CA SER A 38 19.00 -5.22 -9.35
C SER A 38 20.22 -6.00 -9.84
N LYS A 39 21.01 -6.49 -8.88
CA LYS A 39 22.01 -7.54 -9.09
C LYS A 39 21.40 -8.91 -8.73
N PRO A 40 21.91 -10.03 -9.27
CA PRO A 40 21.35 -11.35 -9.01
C PRO A 40 21.22 -11.65 -7.51
N PHE A 41 20.03 -12.06 -7.06
CA PHE A 41 19.78 -12.40 -5.66
C PHE A 41 20.34 -13.80 -5.33
N PRO A 42 21.34 -13.90 -4.44
CA PRO A 42 21.98 -15.17 -4.16
C PRO A 42 21.21 -15.91 -3.07
N LYS A 43 20.39 -16.89 -3.48
CA LYS A 43 19.74 -17.93 -2.65
C LYS A 43 18.58 -17.45 -1.78
N GLU A 44 17.59 -18.33 -1.63
CA GLU A 44 16.43 -18.13 -0.74
C GLU A 44 16.88 -17.85 0.71
N ALA A 45 16.23 -16.88 1.35
CA ALA A 45 16.51 -16.47 2.73
C ALA A 45 15.25 -16.52 3.60
N ALA A 46 15.40 -16.66 4.91
CA ALA A 46 14.28 -16.54 5.85
C ALA A 46 14.11 -15.10 6.34
N GLY A 47 12.87 -14.67 6.58
CA GLY A 47 12.56 -13.35 7.13
C GLY A 47 11.18 -13.29 7.78
N PHE A 48 10.80 -12.08 8.19
CA PHE A 48 9.47 -11.76 8.68
C PHE A 48 8.90 -10.58 7.92
N VAL A 49 7.62 -10.62 7.60
CA VAL A 49 6.90 -9.41 7.19
C VAL A 49 6.44 -8.65 8.41
N VAL A 50 6.63 -7.33 8.42
CA VAL A 50 6.34 -6.47 9.57
C VAL A 50 5.68 -5.17 9.11
N CYS A 51 4.69 -4.69 9.87
CA CYS A 51 4.15 -3.34 9.72
C CYS A 51 4.92 -2.39 10.64
N SER A 52 6.18 -2.13 10.29
CA SER A 52 7.02 -1.13 10.96
C SER A 52 6.56 0.29 10.63
N GLU A 53 6.99 1.30 11.39
CA GLU A 53 6.76 2.72 11.07
C GLU A 53 7.22 3.06 9.64
N ALA A 54 8.43 2.61 9.26
CA ALA A 54 8.94 2.80 7.91
C ALA A 54 8.10 2.10 6.82
N CYS A 55 7.46 0.97 7.13
CA CYS A 55 6.54 0.29 6.21
C CYS A 55 5.20 1.03 6.11
N SER A 56 4.65 1.49 7.24
CA SER A 56 3.38 2.22 7.29
C SER A 56 3.48 3.62 6.69
N ASP A 57 4.60 4.31 6.86
CA ASP A 57 4.84 5.65 6.29
C ASP A 57 4.86 5.64 4.76
N GLN A 58 5.12 4.47 4.16
CA GLN A 58 5.05 4.24 2.73
C GLN A 58 3.70 3.68 2.28
N GLY A 59 2.73 3.56 3.19
CA GLY A 59 1.40 2.99 2.91
C GLY A 59 1.42 1.52 2.50
N GLN A 60 2.42 0.75 2.95
CA GLN A 60 2.61 -0.65 2.55
C GLN A 60 2.02 -1.66 3.54
N CYS A 61 1.41 -1.17 4.62
CA CYS A 61 0.71 -2.00 5.60
C CYS A 61 -0.47 -1.24 6.20
N GLY A 62 -1.32 -1.97 6.91
CA GLY A 62 -2.51 -1.44 7.56
C GLY A 62 -3.16 -2.48 8.44
N PHE A 63 -4.48 -2.36 8.61
CA PHE A 63 -5.28 -3.24 9.44
C PHE A 63 -6.46 -3.81 8.64
N THR A 64 -6.87 -5.02 8.99
CA THR A 64 -8.10 -5.67 8.51
C THR A 64 -8.74 -6.43 9.67
N THR A 65 -9.88 -7.06 9.45
CA THR A 65 -10.55 -7.90 10.45
C THR A 65 -10.40 -9.37 10.10
N SER A 66 -9.98 -10.19 11.07
CA SER A 66 -9.96 -11.65 10.98
C SER A 66 -10.50 -12.24 12.27
N ASN A 67 -11.52 -13.11 12.18
CA ASN A 67 -12.22 -13.68 13.33
C ASN A 67 -12.67 -12.62 14.36
N ASP A 68 -13.31 -11.55 13.87
CA ASP A 68 -13.78 -10.39 14.66
C ASP A 68 -12.68 -9.62 15.42
N ALA A 69 -11.40 -9.91 15.17
CA ALA A 69 -10.27 -9.18 15.71
C ALA A 69 -9.63 -8.32 14.62
N GLU A 70 -9.21 -7.10 15.00
CA GLU A 70 -8.34 -6.29 14.16
C GLU A 70 -6.96 -6.95 14.10
N VAL A 71 -6.45 -7.14 12.87
CA VAL A 71 -5.14 -7.73 12.61
C VAL A 71 -4.35 -6.82 11.69
N SER A 72 -3.07 -6.60 12.02
CA SER A 72 -2.16 -5.88 11.14
C SER A 72 -1.74 -6.75 9.97
N VAL A 73 -1.69 -6.16 8.77
CA VAL A 73 -1.35 -6.84 7.52
C VAL A 73 -0.38 -6.01 6.70
N VAL A 74 0.50 -6.68 5.97
CA VAL A 74 1.39 -6.11 4.97
C VAL A 74 0.81 -6.38 3.59
N LEU A 75 0.74 -5.34 2.77
CA LEU A 75 0.18 -5.40 1.42
C LEU A 75 1.23 -5.94 0.46
N VAL A 76 0.83 -6.84 -0.44
CA VAL A 76 1.74 -7.46 -1.42
C VAL A 76 1.15 -7.43 -2.83
N ASN A 77 2.03 -7.31 -3.83
CA ASN A 77 1.63 -7.42 -5.23
C ASN A 77 2.11 -8.76 -5.83
N PRO A 78 1.20 -9.65 -6.26
CA PRO A 78 1.58 -10.97 -6.78
C PRO A 78 2.39 -10.94 -8.09
N GLY A 79 2.30 -9.86 -8.87
CA GLY A 79 2.86 -9.81 -10.22
C GLY A 79 4.21 -9.11 -10.34
N ARG A 80 4.45 -8.05 -9.56
CA ARG A 80 5.61 -7.16 -9.75
C ARG A 80 5.95 -6.30 -8.53
N PRO A 81 7.19 -5.78 -8.41
CA PRO A 81 7.56 -4.81 -7.37
C PRO A 81 6.91 -3.44 -7.62
N VAL A 82 5.96 -3.07 -6.77
CA VAL A 82 5.21 -1.80 -6.81
C VAL A 82 4.84 -1.34 -5.41
N THR A 83 4.59 -0.04 -5.25
CA THR A 83 4.10 0.55 -3.99
C THR A 83 2.58 0.75 -3.95
N ARG A 84 1.88 0.36 -5.02
CA ARG A 84 0.44 0.56 -5.24
C ARG A 84 -0.16 -0.68 -5.91
N ASP A 85 -1.48 -0.72 -6.01
CA ASP A 85 -2.23 -1.77 -6.70
C ASP A 85 -1.91 -3.17 -6.13
N HIS A 86 -1.82 -3.27 -4.80
CA HIS A 86 -1.62 -4.55 -4.13
C HIS A 86 -2.80 -5.48 -4.38
N GLY A 87 -2.51 -6.76 -4.61
CA GLY A 87 -3.50 -7.77 -4.97
C GLY A 87 -3.78 -8.78 -3.87
N ALA A 88 -2.98 -8.75 -2.80
CA ALA A 88 -3.13 -9.62 -1.64
C ALA A 88 -2.53 -8.94 -0.39
N PHE A 89 -2.71 -9.58 0.75
CA PHE A 89 -2.09 -9.17 2.00
C PHE A 89 -1.62 -10.39 2.78
N VAL A 90 -0.61 -10.19 3.63
CA VAL A 90 -0.07 -11.18 4.55
C VAL A 90 -0.17 -10.62 5.96
N GLN A 91 -0.54 -11.44 6.93
CA GLN A 91 -0.57 -11.02 8.33
C GLN A 91 0.83 -10.55 8.77
N ALA A 92 0.90 -9.37 9.38
CA ALA A 92 2.16 -8.86 9.91
C ALA A 92 2.71 -9.77 11.01
N ASN A 93 4.02 -9.72 11.23
CA ASN A 93 4.80 -10.60 12.11
C ASN A 93 4.82 -12.09 11.69
N SER A 94 4.41 -12.39 10.46
CA SER A 94 4.50 -13.74 9.91
C SER A 94 5.89 -14.05 9.38
N ALA A 95 6.37 -15.27 9.63
CA ALA A 95 7.57 -15.80 8.99
C ALA A 95 7.32 -16.04 7.49
N VAL A 96 8.32 -15.72 6.67
CA VAL A 96 8.28 -15.85 5.21
C VAL A 96 9.61 -16.35 4.66
N THR A 97 9.56 -16.95 3.48
CA THR A 97 10.75 -17.22 2.66
C THR A 97 10.90 -16.09 1.64
N ILE A 98 12.07 -15.49 1.55
CA ILE A 98 12.45 -14.50 0.53
C ILE A 98 13.02 -15.28 -0.65
N LEU A 99 12.34 -15.19 -1.79
CA LEU A 99 12.66 -15.94 -3.01
C LEU A 99 13.49 -15.11 -3.99
N ASP A 100 13.28 -13.80 -4.03
CA ASP A 100 13.97 -12.88 -4.93
C ASP A 100 14.09 -11.49 -4.26
N SER A 101 15.02 -10.68 -4.75
CA SER A 101 15.15 -9.28 -4.36
C SER A 101 15.46 -8.42 -5.57
N ARG A 102 14.77 -7.28 -5.66
CA ARG A 102 14.98 -6.31 -6.71
C ARG A 102 15.11 -4.92 -6.14
N GLU A 103 16.14 -4.21 -6.59
CA GLU A 103 16.21 -2.77 -6.43
C GLU A 103 15.56 -2.13 -7.66
N MET A 104 14.58 -1.28 -7.44
CA MET A 104 13.81 -0.61 -8.48
C MET A 104 14.08 0.90 -8.42
N GLN A 105 14.29 1.54 -9.57
CA GLN A 105 14.41 2.99 -9.71
C GLN A 105 13.02 3.61 -9.79
N MET A 106 12.47 4.00 -8.65
CA MET A 106 11.09 4.48 -8.53
C MET A 106 11.00 5.98 -8.80
N THR A 107 9.82 6.45 -9.22
CA THR A 107 9.59 7.88 -9.52
C THR A 107 8.54 8.49 -8.58
N ARG A 108 8.90 9.57 -7.88
CA ARG A 108 7.97 10.34 -7.05
C ARG A 108 7.03 11.11 -7.97
N GLN A 109 5.75 10.75 -7.96
CA GLN A 109 4.75 11.31 -8.89
C GLN A 109 4.66 12.85 -8.84
N ALA A 110 4.82 13.45 -7.65
CA ALA A 110 4.69 14.89 -7.47
C ALA A 110 5.87 15.71 -8.02
N SER A 111 7.09 15.17 -7.99
CA SER A 111 8.32 15.91 -8.37
C SER A 111 9.03 15.35 -9.60
N GLY A 112 8.68 14.14 -10.05
CA GLY A 112 9.45 13.39 -11.05
C GLY A 112 10.81 12.89 -10.55
N GLU A 113 11.14 13.13 -9.28
CA GLU A 113 12.39 12.67 -8.67
C GLU A 113 12.48 11.15 -8.72
N LYS A 114 13.64 10.64 -9.17
CA LYS A 114 13.94 9.23 -9.20
C LYS A 114 14.75 8.83 -7.97
N PHE A 115 14.35 7.77 -7.29
CA PHE A 115 15.08 7.22 -6.14
C PHE A 115 15.01 5.68 -6.10
N PRO A 116 16.06 5.00 -5.65
CA PRO A 116 16.07 3.55 -5.57
C PRO A 116 15.20 3.07 -4.39
N MET A 117 14.52 1.93 -4.58
CA MET A 117 13.83 1.20 -3.52
C MET A 117 14.02 -0.29 -3.68
N ASN A 118 14.20 -0.97 -2.55
CA ASN A 118 14.31 -2.42 -2.51
C ASN A 118 12.93 -3.07 -2.36
N PHE A 119 12.73 -4.15 -3.09
CA PHE A 119 11.58 -5.03 -3.01
C PHE A 119 12.05 -6.46 -2.84
N TYR A 120 11.24 -7.26 -2.17
CA TYR A 120 11.46 -8.70 -2.00
C TYR A 120 10.26 -9.45 -2.53
N LEU A 121 10.51 -10.50 -3.31
CA LEU A 121 9.50 -11.52 -3.56
C LEU A 121 9.49 -12.45 -2.36
N ILE A 122 8.38 -12.49 -1.65
CA ILE A 122 8.21 -13.36 -0.49
C ILE A 122 7.23 -14.48 -0.79
N ARG A 123 7.38 -15.58 -0.06
CA ARG A 123 6.41 -16.66 0.06
C ARG A 123 5.97 -16.77 1.52
N TYR A 124 4.68 -16.59 1.73
CA TYR A 124 4.01 -16.86 2.98
C TYR A 124 3.21 -18.16 2.86
N ALA A 125 3.51 -19.13 3.72
CA ALA A 125 2.86 -20.44 3.74
C ALA A 125 2.39 -20.75 5.17
N PRO A 126 1.22 -20.26 5.59
CA PRO A 126 0.67 -20.59 6.90
C PRO A 126 0.33 -22.07 7.01
N PRO A 127 0.40 -22.69 8.21
CA PRO A 127 0.09 -24.11 8.39
C PRO A 127 -1.31 -24.53 7.93
N SER A 128 -2.28 -23.62 7.98
CA SER A 128 -3.69 -23.89 7.68
C SER A 128 -4.32 -22.86 6.75
N GLY A 129 -3.61 -22.40 5.73
CA GLY A 129 -4.14 -21.40 4.80
C GLY A 129 -3.56 -21.48 3.39
N THR A 130 -3.99 -20.55 2.54
CA THR A 130 -3.50 -20.42 1.16
C THR A 130 -2.11 -19.82 1.16
N GLN A 131 -1.19 -20.43 0.42
CA GLN A 131 0.13 -19.85 0.17
C GLN A 131 -0.03 -18.53 -0.62
N VAL A 132 0.71 -17.51 -0.22
CA VAL A 132 0.76 -16.22 -0.91
C VAL A 132 2.20 -15.96 -1.32
N ASP A 133 2.42 -15.85 -2.63
CA ASP A 133 3.65 -15.31 -3.20
C ASP A 133 3.38 -13.86 -3.64
N GLY A 134 4.27 -12.94 -3.25
CA GLY A 134 4.07 -11.53 -3.62
C GLY A 134 5.26 -10.65 -3.35
N TRP A 135 5.36 -9.57 -4.13
CA TRP A 135 6.34 -8.53 -3.95
C TRP A 135 5.93 -7.59 -2.83
N VAL A 136 6.88 -7.31 -1.95
CA VAL A 136 6.73 -6.42 -0.80
C VAL A 136 7.87 -5.40 -0.78
N HIS A 137 7.58 -4.19 -0.31
CA HIS A 137 8.59 -3.17 -0.09
C HIS A 137 9.58 -3.60 1.02
N GLY A 138 10.87 -3.31 0.84
CA GLY A 138 11.95 -3.75 1.72
C GLY A 138 11.82 -3.28 3.16
N ALA A 139 11.21 -2.10 3.40
CA ALA A 139 10.96 -1.60 4.76
C ALA A 139 9.98 -2.46 5.58
N CYS A 140 9.23 -3.35 4.90
CA CYS A 140 8.29 -4.27 5.53
C CYS A 140 8.90 -5.65 5.80
N VAL A 141 10.19 -5.85 5.54
CA VAL A 141 10.89 -7.12 5.81
C VAL A 141 11.91 -6.93 6.92
N ALA A 142 11.90 -7.82 7.89
CA ALA A 142 12.82 -7.82 9.03
C ALA A 142 13.40 -9.20 9.29
N ASN A 143 14.51 -9.24 10.04
CA ASN A 143 15.13 -10.51 10.48
C ASN A 143 14.43 -11.13 11.71
N ARG A 144 13.42 -10.45 12.26
CA ARG A 144 12.59 -10.89 13.40
C ARG A 144 11.22 -10.24 13.35
N ALA A 145 10.23 -10.87 13.99
CA ALA A 145 8.95 -10.23 14.27
C ALA A 145 9.10 -9.00 15.18
N LEU A 146 8.17 -8.05 15.04
CA LEU A 146 8.01 -6.94 15.99
C LEU A 146 7.22 -7.44 17.21
N LYS A 147 7.62 -7.00 18.40
CA LYS A 147 6.98 -7.33 19.68
C LYS A 147 5.93 -6.30 20.03
#